data_AF-A0A0F8WPR9-F1
#
_entry.id   AF-A0A0F8WPR9-F1
#
_cell.length_a   1.000
_cell.length_b   1.000
_cell.length_c   1.000
_cell.angle_alpha   90.00
_cell.angle_beta   90.00
_cell.angle_gamma   90.00
#
_symmetry.space_group_name_H-M   'P 1'
#
loop_
_entity.id
_entity.type
_entity.pdbx_description
1 polymer ?
#
loop_
_entity_poly.entity_id
_entity_poly.type
_entity_poly.pdbx_seq_one_letter_code
_entity_poly.pdbx_strand_id
1 'polypeptide(L)'
;MLANFWALTLNRPLAGWKVEVNMITLDNLTKADIGRYVEYAGHNTTEKGRIKSFNDKWIFVVFHCDDKWDQFRNYTAAACAPES
;
A
#
# COMPACT_ATOMS: atom_id res chain seq x y z
N MET A 1 38.10 36.75 18.72
CA MET A 1 36.92 37.33 18.01
C MET A 1 36.59 36.39 16.87
N LEU A 2 35.43 35.77 16.69
CA LEU A 2 34.07 35.86 17.25
C LEU A 2 33.50 34.42 17.17
N ALA A 3 32.89 33.91 18.24
CA ALA A 3 31.46 33.52 18.34
C ALA A 3 30.92 32.69 17.15
N ASN A 4 30.59 31.40 17.27
CA ASN A 4 29.53 30.71 18.04
C ASN A 4 28.33 30.28 17.15
N PHE A 5 27.90 29.02 17.37
CA PHE A 5 26.56 28.43 17.14
C PHE A 5 26.06 28.12 15.70
N TRP A 6 25.78 26.84 15.40
CA TRP A 6 24.43 26.21 15.41
C TRP A 6 24.45 24.84 14.69
N ALA A 7 23.86 23.83 15.34
CA ALA A 7 23.12 22.67 14.80
C ALA A 7 23.76 21.81 13.67
N LEU A 8 24.21 20.58 13.92
CA LEU A 8 23.38 19.35 13.99
C LEU A 8 22.30 19.24 12.90
N THR A 9 22.32 18.10 12.20
CA THR A 9 21.38 17.62 11.17
C THR A 9 21.57 18.29 9.81
N LEU A 10 21.93 17.54 8.78
CA LEU A 10 20.93 16.81 8.02
C LEU A 10 21.58 15.63 7.30
N ASN A 11 21.63 14.48 7.97
CA ASN A 11 21.51 13.21 7.29
C ASN A 11 20.09 13.22 6.68
N ARG A 12 19.94 13.72 5.44
CA ARG A 12 18.70 13.55 4.68
C ARG A 12 18.76 12.14 4.09
N PRO A 13 18.09 11.13 4.67
CA PRO A 13 17.75 9.98 3.86
C PRO A 13 16.87 10.53 2.72
N LEU A 14 17.41 10.51 1.52
CA LEU A 14 16.63 10.66 0.29
C LEU A 14 15.44 9.73 0.45
N ALA A 15 14.23 10.30 0.39
CA ALA A 15 12.95 9.66 0.57
C ALA A 15 13.04 8.20 0.13
N GLY A 16 13.27 7.33 1.11
CA GLY A 16 13.40 5.92 0.89
C GLY A 16 12.04 5.50 0.37
N TRP A 17 11.98 5.18 -0.92
CA TRP A 17 10.93 4.33 -1.44
C TRP A 17 11.10 3.00 -0.73
N LYS A 18 10.58 2.90 0.49
CA LYS A 18 10.24 1.62 1.08
C LYS A 18 9.17 1.08 0.14
N VAL A 19 9.58 0.20 -0.77
CA VAL A 19 8.67 -0.78 -1.33
C VAL A 19 8.31 -1.64 -0.13
N GLU A 20 7.33 -1.17 0.65
CA GLU A 20 6.72 -1.97 1.69
C GLU A 20 5.96 -3.07 0.94
N VAL A 21 6.64 -4.19 0.71
CA VAL A 21 5.97 -5.45 0.41
C VAL A 21 5.27 -5.85 1.70
N ASN A 22 4.18 -5.15 2.01
CA ASN A 22 3.33 -5.49 3.13
C ASN A 22 2.55 -6.70 2.69
N MET A 23 3.04 -7.86 3.09
CA MET A 23 2.20 -9.02 3.28
C MET A 23 1.09 -8.60 4.25
N ILE A 24 -0.09 -8.32 3.71
CA ILE A 24 -1.23 -7.85 4.50
C ILE A 24 -1.92 -9.07 5.10
N THR A 25 -1.86 -9.18 6.42
CA THR A 25 -2.71 -10.09 7.18
C THR A 25 -4.05 -9.42 7.46
N LEU A 26 -5.16 -10.18 7.38
CA LEU A 26 -6.51 -9.65 7.61
C LEU A 26 -6.67 -8.97 8.97
N ASP A 27 -5.97 -9.47 9.98
CA ASP A 27 -6.08 -9.01 11.38
C ASP A 27 -5.63 -7.56 11.59
N ASN A 28 -4.84 -7.00 10.67
CA ASN A 28 -4.34 -5.63 10.75
C ASN A 28 -5.03 -4.66 9.79
N LEU A 29 -6.00 -5.12 9.00
CA LEU A 29 -6.71 -4.26 8.05
C LEU A 29 -7.77 -3.44 8.76
N THR A 30 -7.66 -2.12 8.58
CA THR A 30 -8.66 -1.17 9.09
C THR A 30 -9.37 -0.47 7.94
N LYS A 31 -10.51 0.17 8.23
CA LYS A 31 -11.23 0.97 7.22
C LYS A 31 -10.36 2.10 6.64
N ALA A 32 -9.30 2.51 7.35
CA ALA A 32 -8.35 3.51 6.87
C ALA A 32 -7.45 2.98 5.73
N ASP A 33 -7.30 1.65 5.60
CA ASP A 33 -6.53 1.01 4.55
C ASP A 33 -7.30 0.89 3.22
N ILE A 34 -8.59 1.23 3.20
CA ILE A 34 -9.36 1.32 1.95
C ILE A 34 -8.77 2.42 1.07
N GLY A 35 -8.38 2.08 -0.15
CA GLY A 35 -7.68 2.97 -1.06
C GLY A 35 -6.15 2.91 -0.93
N ARG A 36 -5.60 2.05 -0.07
CA ARG A 36 -4.17 1.75 -0.08
C ARG A 36 -3.82 0.86 -1.28
N TYR A 37 -2.64 1.08 -1.85
CA TYR A 37 -2.08 0.20 -2.88
C TYR A 37 -1.52 -1.06 -2.24
N VAL A 38 -1.75 -2.18 -2.91
CA VAL A 38 -1.27 -3.51 -2.50
C VAL A 38 -0.66 -4.21 -3.69
N GLU A 39 0.34 -5.03 -3.42
CA GLU A 39 0.92 -5.94 -4.40
C GLU A 39 0.45 -7.35 -4.05
N TYR A 40 -0.26 -7.97 -4.99
CA TYR A 40 -0.67 -9.36 -4.88
C TYR A 40 0.35 -10.23 -5.60
N ALA A 41 1.04 -11.11 -4.87
CA ALA A 41 1.98 -12.06 -5.43
C ALA A 41 1.22 -13.37 -5.74
N GLY A 42 0.88 -13.58 -7.01
CA GLY A 42 0.41 -14.87 -7.51
C GLY A 42 1.56 -15.83 -7.82
N HIS A 43 1.23 -17.04 -8.30
CA HIS A 43 2.18 -18.14 -8.52
C HIS A 43 3.36 -17.78 -9.45
N ASN A 44 3.19 -16.80 -10.36
CA ASN A 44 4.26 -16.33 -11.25
C ASN A 44 4.14 -14.83 -11.62
N THR A 45 3.25 -14.08 -10.97
CA THR A 45 2.96 -12.69 -11.34
C THR A 45 2.74 -11.85 -10.09
N THR A 46 3.39 -10.70 -10.01
CA THR A 46 3.07 -9.68 -9.02
C THR A 46 2.16 -8.65 -9.66
N GLU A 47 0.99 -8.43 -9.07
CA GLU A 47 -0.01 -7.52 -9.61
C GLU A 47 -0.31 -6.40 -8.61
N LYS A 48 -0.25 -5.15 -9.08
CA LYS A 48 -0.57 -3.97 -8.27
C LYS A 48 -2.06 -3.69 -8.32
N GLY A 49 -2.67 -3.60 -7.15
CA GLY A 49 -4.07 -3.26 -7.00
C GLY A 49 -4.33 -2.28 -5.86
N ARG A 50 -5.59 -1.92 -5.68
CA ARG A 50 -6.04 -0.99 -4.64
C ARG A 50 -7.15 -1.63 -3.81
N ILE A 51 -7.04 -1.58 -2.48
CA ILE A 51 -8.05 -2.19 -1.59
C ILE A 51 -9.36 -1.43 -1.72
N LYS A 52 -10.41 -2.10 -2.19
CA LYS A 52 -11.77 -1.55 -2.26
C LYS A 52 -12.54 -1.78 -0.96
N SER A 53 -12.42 -2.98 -0.42
CA SER A 53 -13.07 -3.43 0.81
C SER A 53 -12.41 -4.71 1.28
N PHE A 54 -12.76 -5.18 2.47
CA PHE A 54 -12.36 -6.47 3.00
C PHE A 54 -13.42 -6.96 3.99
N ASN A 55 -13.41 -8.24 4.29
CA ASN A 55 -14.18 -8.86 5.37
C ASN A 55 -13.28 -9.84 6.12
N ASP A 56 -13.83 -10.54 7.11
CA ASP A 56 -13.08 -11.46 7.97
C ASP A 56 -12.41 -12.65 7.24
N LYS A 57 -12.63 -12.80 5.94
CA LYS A 57 -12.11 -13.92 5.13
C LYS A 57 -11.39 -13.49 3.85
N TRP A 58 -11.72 -12.34 3.28
CA TRP A 58 -11.30 -11.93 1.95
C TRP A 58 -10.96 -10.45 1.89
N ILE A 59 -9.93 -10.13 1.11
CA ILE A 59 -9.56 -8.76 0.75
C ILE A 59 -10.03 -8.53 -0.69
N PHE A 60 -10.86 -7.52 -0.91
CA PHE A 60 -11.34 -7.16 -2.24
C PHE A 60 -10.43 -6.11 -2.84
N VAL A 61 -9.65 -6.52 -3.84
CA VAL A 61 -8.65 -5.68 -4.49
C VAL A 61 -9.08 -5.38 -5.92
N VAL A 62 -9.03 -4.11 -6.31
CA VAL A 62 -9.24 -3.71 -7.70
C VAL A 62 -7.90 -3.72 -8.41
N PHE A 63 -7.82 -4.51 -9.46
CA PHE A 63 -6.69 -4.55 -10.37
C PHE A 63 -7.06 -3.93 -11.72
N HIS A 64 -6.05 -3.59 -12.54
CA HIS A 64 -6.24 -3.10 -13.91
C HIS A 64 -7.28 -1.97 -14.05
N CYS A 65 -7.14 -0.90 -13.26
CA CYS A 65 -8.10 0.19 -13.18
C CYS A 65 -8.02 1.21 -14.35
N ASP A 66 -7.48 0.84 -15.53
CA ASP A 66 -7.35 1.72 -16.72
C ASP A 66 -6.86 3.14 -16.38
N ASP A 67 -5.88 3.24 -15.47
CA ASP A 67 -5.35 4.46 -14.84
C ASP A 67 -6.35 5.40 -14.13
N LYS A 68 -7.63 5.02 -14.04
CA LYS A 68 -8.71 5.75 -13.35
C LYS A 68 -8.77 5.41 -11.86
N TRP A 69 -7.63 5.45 -11.19
CA TRP A 69 -7.49 5.05 -9.80
C TRP A 69 -8.28 5.90 -8.81
N ASP A 70 -8.69 7.12 -9.17
CA ASP A 70 -9.60 7.96 -8.37
C ASP A 70 -11.02 7.39 -8.31
N GLN A 71 -11.40 6.60 -9.32
CA GLN A 71 -12.71 5.99 -9.44
C GLN A 71 -12.70 4.49 -9.13
N PHE A 72 -11.62 3.95 -8.55
CA PHE A 72 -11.46 2.52 -8.27
C PHE A 72 -12.66 1.88 -7.55
N ARG A 73 -13.39 2.65 -6.74
CA ARG A 73 -14.62 2.19 -6.06
C ARG A 73 -15.74 1.76 -7.03
N ASN A 74 -15.73 2.25 -8.26
CA ASN A 74 -16.70 1.91 -9.30
C ASN A 74 -16.33 0.64 -10.08
N TYR A 75 -15.12 0.12 -9.90
CA TYR A 75 -14.62 -1.05 -10.63
C TYR A 75 -14.89 -2.35 -9.88
N THR A 76 -14.95 -3.46 -10.63
CA THR A 76 -15.05 -4.81 -10.06
C THR A 76 -13.77 -5.16 -9.32
N ALA A 77 -13.89 -5.62 -8.08
CA ALA A 77 -12.77 -6.09 -7.29
C ALA A 77 -12.68 -7.62 -7.38
N ALA A 78 -11.45 -8.13 -7.39
CA ALA A 78 -11.18 -9.55 -7.20
C ALA A 78 -11.09 -9.87 -5.70
N ALA A 79 -11.60 -11.04 -5.31
CA ALA A 79 -11.44 -11.55 -3.96
C ALA A 79 -10.06 -12.21 -3.83
N CYS A 80 -9.17 -11.59 -3.07
CA CYS A 80 -7.86 -12.11 -2.73
C CYS A 80 -7.93 -12.77 -1.36
N ALA A 81 -7.39 -13.99 -1.27
CA ALA A 81 -7.13 -14.58 0.03
C ALA A 81 -5.99 -13.77 0.69
N PRO A 82 -6.09 -13.43 1.98
CA PRO A 82 -4.88 -13.08 2.71
C PRO A 82 -3.91 -14.27 2.66
N GLU A 83 -2.62 -14.00 2.61
CA GLU A 83 -1.67 -15.07 2.89
C GLU A 83 -1.85 -15.55 4.34
N SER A 84 -1.79 -16.87 4.50
CA SER A 84 -2.00 -17.55 5.79
C SER A 84 -0.73 -17.57 6.64
#